data_AF-A0A3M6TDW1-F1
#
_entry.id   AF-A0A3M6TDW1-F1
#
_cell.length_a   1.000
_cell.length_b   1.000
_cell.length_c   1.000
_cell.angle_alpha   90.00
_cell.angle_beta   90.00
_cell.angle_gamma   90.00
#
_symmetry.space_group_name_H-M   'P 1'
#
loop_
_entity.id
_entity.type
_entity.pdbx_description
1 polymer ?
#
loop_
_entity_poly.entity_id
_entity_poly.type
_entity_poly.pdbx_seq_one_letter_code
_entity_poly.pdbx_strand_id
1 'polypeptide(L)'
;MAASEHLPAPKGNFTPGPECYQKCLDWVEECELLLNGPLAPKSKAVKANHVLIWAGKAGRTHIKSLNLTTEEKGDPSLLLKKFVEWAKPKSNALAAASNFRRLEQGDFSLAEYIDKASIL
;
A
#
# COMPACT_ATOMS: atom_id res chain seq x y z
N MET A 1 28.34 -16.88 -7.47
CA MET A 1 26.96 -16.96 -8.01
C MET A 1 26.14 -17.89 -7.13
N ALA A 2 25.59 -17.38 -6.01
CA ALA A 2 24.60 -18.10 -5.19
C ALA A 2 24.15 -17.17 -4.05
N ALA A 3 22.88 -16.78 -4.07
CA ALA A 3 22.05 -16.32 -2.94
C ALA A 3 20.76 -15.73 -3.52
N SER A 4 20.00 -16.54 -4.24
CA SER A 4 18.64 -16.17 -4.66
C SER A 4 17.65 -17.30 -4.35
N GLU A 5 17.92 -18.04 -3.28
CA GLU A 5 17.00 -19.04 -2.75
C GLU A 5 16.21 -18.41 -1.61
N HIS A 6 14.93 -18.17 -1.91
CA HIS A 6 13.84 -17.92 -0.96
C HIS A 6 13.87 -16.63 -0.14
N LEU A 7 14.06 -15.47 -0.78
CA LEU A 7 13.52 -14.23 -0.18
C LEU A 7 11.99 -14.31 -0.23
N PRO A 8 11.29 -14.14 0.92
CA PRO A 8 9.84 -14.10 0.92
C PRO A 8 9.40 -12.96 0.01
N ALA A 9 8.56 -13.26 -0.98
CA ALA A 9 8.00 -12.26 -1.87
C ALA A 9 6.79 -11.61 -1.17
N PRO A 10 6.86 -10.31 -0.81
CA PRO A 10 5.70 -9.59 -0.30
C PRO A 10 4.57 -9.71 -1.31
N LYS A 11 3.36 -9.99 -0.85
CA LYS A 11 2.19 -10.13 -1.72
C LYS A 11 1.32 -8.89 -1.58
N GLY A 12 1.38 -8.02 -2.60
CA GLY A 12 0.52 -6.83 -2.65
C GLY A 12 -0.95 -7.26 -2.76
N ASN A 13 -1.72 -6.99 -1.71
CA ASN A 13 -3.16 -7.26 -1.69
C ASN A 13 -3.94 -5.94 -1.75
N PHE A 14 -4.37 -5.57 -2.95
CA PHE A 14 -5.11 -4.33 -3.22
C PHE A 14 -6.61 -4.56 -3.35
N THR A 15 -7.14 -5.57 -2.66
CA THR A 15 -8.57 -5.85 -2.66
C THR A 15 -9.32 -4.69 -1.99
N PRO A 16 -10.30 -4.06 -2.65
CA PRO A 16 -11.06 -2.97 -2.05
C PRO A 16 -11.72 -3.42 -0.73
N GLY A 17 -11.54 -2.62 0.32
CA GLY A 17 -12.08 -2.90 1.65
C GLY A 17 -11.51 -1.94 2.70
N PRO A 18 -12.07 -1.93 3.92
CA PRO A 18 -11.64 -1.04 4.99
C PRO A 18 -10.16 -1.23 5.36
N GLU A 19 -9.63 -2.44 5.23
CA GLU A 19 -8.25 -2.79 5.54
C GLU A 19 -7.27 -2.61 4.37
N CYS A 20 -7.75 -2.24 3.17
CA CYS A 20 -6.91 -2.16 1.96
C CYS A 20 -5.72 -1.22 2.14
N TYR A 21 -5.97 -0.05 2.77
CA TYR A 21 -4.93 0.93 3.01
C TYR A 21 -3.87 0.41 3.99
N GLN A 22 -4.28 -0.16 5.12
CA GLN A 22 -3.34 -0.69 6.11
C GLN A 22 -2.51 -1.84 5.54
N LYS A 23 -3.16 -2.79 4.83
CA LYS A 23 -2.45 -3.87 4.13
C LYS A 23 -1.47 -3.38 3.07
N CYS A 24 -1.77 -2.23 2.43
CA CYS A 24 -0.83 -1.60 1.52
C CYS A 24 0.37 -1.00 2.26
N LEU A 25 0.17 -0.39 3.43
CA LEU A 25 1.27 0.15 4.24
C LEU A 25 2.18 -0.97 4.76
N ASP A 26 1.60 -2.05 5.31
CA ASP A 26 2.36 -3.22 5.78
C ASP A 26 3.18 -3.83 4.64
N TRP A 27 2.57 -3.95 3.45
CA TRP A 27 3.26 -4.42 2.25
C TRP A 27 4.40 -3.48 1.79
N VAL A 28 4.23 -2.16 1.91
CA VAL A 28 5.29 -1.19 1.60
C VAL A 28 6.46 -1.36 2.56
N GLU A 29 6.20 -1.52 3.86
CA GLU A 29 7.24 -1.75 4.87
C GLU A 29 8.04 -3.02 4.56
N GLU A 30 7.37 -4.13 4.25
CA GLU A 30 8.04 -5.37 3.81
C GLU A 30 8.90 -5.17 2.55
N CYS A 31 8.40 -4.40 1.58
CA CYS A 31 9.17 -4.06 0.37
C CYS A 31 10.42 -3.25 0.73
N GLU A 32 10.30 -2.23 1.57
CA GLU A 32 11.42 -1.39 1.98
C GLU A 32 12.50 -2.18 2.72
N LEU A 33 12.11 -3.10 3.61
CA LEU A 33 13.04 -4.01 4.29
C LEU A 33 13.84 -4.84 3.29
N LEU A 34 13.19 -5.39 2.25
CA LEU A 34 13.87 -6.19 1.23
C LEU A 34 14.73 -5.34 0.28
N LEU A 35 14.27 -4.14 -0.06
CA LEU A 35 14.97 -3.20 -0.95
C LEU A 35 16.23 -2.60 -0.32
N ASN A 36 16.18 -2.36 0.99
CA ASN A 36 17.28 -1.81 1.79
C ASN A 36 18.19 -2.88 2.39
N GLY A 37 17.75 -4.14 2.46
CA GLY A 37 18.55 -5.27 2.90
C GLY A 37 19.08 -6.10 1.72
N PRO A 38 18.50 -7.29 1.44
CA PRO A 38 19.01 -8.24 0.44
C PRO A 38 19.18 -7.67 -0.98
N LEU A 39 18.33 -6.72 -1.37
CA LEU A 39 18.38 -6.12 -2.71
C LEU A 39 19.18 -4.81 -2.73
N ALA A 40 19.72 -4.35 -1.60
CA ALA A 40 20.50 -3.11 -1.51
C ALA A 40 21.52 -2.91 -2.64
N PRO A 41 22.37 -3.90 -3.00
CA PRO A 41 23.39 -3.73 -4.03
C PRO A 41 22.84 -3.73 -5.47
N LYS A 42 21.55 -4.05 -5.67
CA LYS A 42 20.96 -4.09 -7.02
C LYS A 42 20.64 -2.69 -7.54
N SER A 43 20.61 -2.55 -8.86
CA SER A 43 20.24 -1.29 -9.52
C SER A 43 18.77 -0.91 -9.25
N LYS A 44 18.46 0.39 -9.35
CA LYS A 44 17.10 0.91 -9.16
C LYS A 44 16.09 0.22 -10.08
N ALA A 45 16.43 0.01 -11.35
CA ALA A 45 15.56 -0.68 -12.31
C ALA A 45 15.24 -2.13 -11.89
N VAL A 46 16.23 -2.86 -11.36
CA VAL A 46 16.00 -4.24 -10.88
C VAL A 46 15.13 -4.25 -9.62
N LYS A 47 15.35 -3.30 -8.71
CA LYS A 47 14.49 -3.08 -7.54
C LYS A 47 13.04 -2.77 -7.92
N ALA A 48 12.84 -1.89 -8.90
CA ALA A 48 11.50 -1.57 -9.41
C ALA A 48 10.80 -2.79 -10.03
N ASN A 49 11.53 -3.63 -10.77
CA ASN A 49 10.98 -4.89 -11.29
C ASN A 49 10.52 -5.84 -10.17
N HIS A 50 11.28 -5.94 -9.08
CA HIS A 50 10.85 -6.73 -7.91
C HIS A 50 9.54 -6.19 -7.31
N VAL A 51 9.42 -4.87 -7.12
CA VAL A 51 8.18 -4.24 -6.63
C VAL A 51 6.98 -4.58 -7.52
N LEU A 52 7.13 -4.52 -8.86
CA LEU A 52 6.06 -4.87 -9.80
C LEU A 52 5.69 -6.36 -9.83
N ILE A 53 6.65 -7.24 -9.53
CA ILE A 53 6.39 -8.68 -9.36
C ILE A 53 5.55 -8.90 -8.09
N TRP A 54 5.98 -8.31 -6.97
CA TRP A 54 5.32 -8.39 -5.66
C TRP A 54 3.93 -7.76 -5.63
N ALA A 55 3.73 -6.67 -6.35
CA ALA A 55 2.42 -6.00 -6.49
C ALA A 55 1.38 -6.85 -7.26
N GLY A 56 1.81 -7.94 -7.91
CA GLY A 56 0.91 -8.87 -8.59
C GLY A 56 0.21 -8.27 -9.82
N LYS A 57 -0.79 -9.00 -10.33
CA LYS A 57 -1.51 -8.62 -11.56
C LYS A 57 -2.26 -7.30 -11.41
N ALA A 58 -2.97 -7.12 -10.29
CA ALA A 58 -3.75 -5.90 -10.03
C ALA A 58 -2.85 -4.67 -9.98
N GLY A 59 -1.72 -4.74 -9.26
CA GLY A 59 -0.78 -3.63 -9.17
C GLY A 59 -0.14 -3.28 -10.51
N ARG A 60 0.25 -4.28 -11.32
CA ARG A 60 0.79 -4.02 -12.66
C ARG A 60 -0.22 -3.36 -13.59
N THR A 61 -1.49 -3.75 -13.53
CA THR A 61 -2.56 -3.10 -14.30
C THR A 61 -2.73 -1.65 -13.87
N HIS A 62 -2.71 -1.38 -12.56
CA HIS A 62 -2.79 -0.01 -12.04
C HIS A 62 -1.62 0.86 -12.55
N ILE A 63 -0.37 0.41 -12.39
CA ILE A 63 0.80 1.16 -12.88
C ILE A 63 0.75 1.40 -14.40
N LYS A 64 0.27 0.42 -15.18
CA LYS A 64 0.08 0.59 -16.62
C LYS A 64 -0.93 1.70 -16.95
N SER A 65 -1.97 1.87 -16.14
CA SER A 65 -2.98 2.92 -16.34
C SER A 65 -2.48 4.34 -16.07
N LEU A 66 -1.38 4.49 -15.32
CA LEU A 66 -0.82 5.79 -14.94
C LEU A 66 0.06 6.43 -16.02
N ASN A 67 0.30 5.75 -17.15
CA ASN A 67 1.11 6.24 -18.27
C ASN A 67 2.49 6.81 -17.89
N LEU A 68 3.11 6.26 -16.83
CA LEU A 68 4.41 6.69 -16.33
C LEU A 68 5.51 6.52 -17.40
N THR A 69 6.46 7.45 -17.39
CA THR A 69 7.68 7.40 -18.20
C THR A 69 8.56 6.20 -17.83
N THR A 70 9.52 5.86 -18.70
CA THR A 70 10.45 4.75 -18.45
C THR A 70 11.32 4.99 -17.22
N GLU A 71 11.70 6.24 -16.96
CA GLU A 71 12.49 6.63 -15.80
C GLU A 71 11.69 6.46 -14.50
N GLU A 72 10.44 6.91 -14.48
CA GLU A 72 9.54 6.78 -13.35
C GLU A 72 9.22 5.31 -13.02
N LYS A 73 9.07 4.46 -14.05
CA LYS A 73 8.91 3.01 -13.87
C LYS A 73 10.16 2.34 -13.31
N GLY A 74 11.33 2.96 -13.48
CA GLY A 74 12.60 2.49 -12.93
C GLY A 74 12.86 2.91 -11.48
N ASP A 75 12.01 3.76 -10.91
CA ASP A 75 12.15 4.23 -9.53
C ASP A 75 11.24 3.44 -8.57
N PRO A 76 11.81 2.52 -7.75
CA PRO A 76 11.02 1.75 -6.80
C PRO A 76 10.30 2.62 -5.77
N SER A 77 10.89 3.74 -5.35
CA SER A 77 10.28 4.61 -4.33
C SER A 77 9.06 5.35 -4.89
N LEU A 78 9.11 5.76 -6.15
CA LEU A 78 7.94 6.35 -6.83
C LEU A 78 6.82 5.33 -6.99
N LEU A 79 7.15 4.09 -7.37
CA LEU A 79 6.16 3.02 -7.51
C LEU A 79 5.43 2.75 -6.19
N LEU A 80 6.15 2.62 -5.07
CA LEU A 80 5.55 2.42 -3.75
C LEU A 80 4.62 3.57 -3.38
N LYS A 81 5.02 4.84 -3.63
CA LYS A 81 4.14 6.00 -3.42
C LYS A 81 2.86 5.91 -4.23
N LYS A 82 2.92 5.48 -5.49
CA LYS A 82 1.72 5.32 -6.33
C LYS A 82 0.77 4.24 -5.81
N PHE A 83 1.31 3.15 -5.25
CA PHE A 83 0.47 2.14 -4.59
C PHE A 83 -0.21 2.67 -3.33
N VAL A 84 0.50 3.45 -2.51
CA VAL A 84 -0.10 4.11 -1.33
C VAL A 84 -1.19 5.09 -1.74
N GLU A 85 -0.94 5.93 -2.76
CA GLU A 85 -1.94 6.85 -3.31
C GLU A 85 -3.18 6.11 -3.83
N TRP A 86 -2.99 4.96 -4.46
CA TRP A 86 -4.08 4.14 -4.97
C TRP A 86 -4.91 3.47 -3.87
N ALA A 87 -4.25 2.96 -2.83
CA ALA A 87 -4.90 2.31 -1.70
C ALA A 87 -5.49 3.31 -0.69
N LYS A 88 -5.09 4.58 -0.75
CA LYS A 88 -5.56 5.62 0.16
C LYS A 88 -7.09 5.72 0.11
N PRO A 89 -7.78 5.70 1.27
CA PRO A 89 -9.21 5.92 1.31
C PRO A 89 -9.52 7.27 0.68
N LYS A 90 -10.41 7.29 -0.31
CA LYS A 90 -10.92 8.54 -0.85
C LYS A 90 -11.79 9.16 0.21
N SER A 91 -11.28 10.20 0.88
CA SER A 91 -12.07 10.98 1.83
C SER A 91 -13.30 11.50 1.10
N ASN A 92 -14.48 11.09 1.56
CA ASN A 92 -15.74 11.65 1.14
C ASN A 92 -16.34 12.34 2.36
N ALA A 93 -16.15 13.65 2.44
CA ALA A 93 -16.60 14.45 3.58
C ALA A 93 -18.10 14.28 3.88
N LEU A 94 -18.93 14.06 2.85
CA LEU A 94 -20.37 13.81 3.02
C LEU A 94 -20.63 12.43 3.63
N ALA A 95 -19.89 11.40 3.20
CA ALA A 95 -19.99 10.07 3.77
C ALA A 95 -19.46 10.03 5.21
N ALA A 96 -18.33 10.70 5.46
CA ALA A 96 -17.74 10.88 6.79
C ALA A 96 -18.72 11.58 7.75
N ALA A 97 -19.26 12.74 7.36
CA ALA A 97 -20.25 13.47 8.16
C ALA A 97 -21.53 12.66 8.39
N SER A 98 -21.98 11.91 7.38
CA SER A 98 -23.14 11.02 7.50
C SER A 98 -22.87 9.86 8.47
N ASN A 99 -21.71 9.20 8.38
CA ASN A 99 -21.31 8.12 9.27
C ASN A 99 -21.11 8.61 10.70
N PHE A 100 -20.49 9.79 10.89
CA PHE A 100 -20.31 10.40 12.20
C PHE A 100 -21.66 10.72 12.87
N ARG A 101 -22.60 11.31 12.13
CA ARG A 101 -23.96 11.57 12.65
C ARG A 101 -24.72 10.29 13.04
N ARG A 102 -24.37 9.17 12.43
CA ARG A 102 -24.96 7.84 12.71
C ARG A 102 -24.21 7.06 13.77
N LEU A 103 -23.05 7.55 14.24
CA LEU A 103 -22.22 6.87 15.23
C LEU A 103 -22.77 7.17 16.64
N GLU A 104 -23.53 6.22 17.17
CA GLU A 104 -23.98 6.24 18.55
C GLU A 104 -22.99 5.51 19.46
N GLN A 105 -22.88 5.95 20.72
CA GLN A 105 -21.97 5.34 21.68
C GLN A 105 -22.34 3.88 21.98
N GLY A 106 -23.64 3.57 22.09
CA GLY A 106 -24.13 2.22 22.36
C GLY A 106 -23.42 1.58 23.56
N ASP A 107 -22.93 0.36 23.35
CA ASP A 107 -22.19 -0.42 24.35
C ASP A 107 -20.67 -0.16 24.35
N PHE A 108 -20.16 0.74 23.49
CA PHE A 108 -18.73 1.06 23.46
C PHE A 108 -18.32 1.82 24.72
N SER A 109 -17.16 1.47 25.26
CA SER A 109 -16.51 2.33 26.25
C SER A 109 -16.22 3.71 25.65
N LEU A 110 -16.11 4.74 26.50
CA LEU A 110 -15.84 6.10 26.04
C LEU A 110 -14.56 6.16 25.17
N ALA A 111 -13.54 5.39 25.54
CA ALA A 111 -12.29 5.33 24.77
C ALA A 111 -12.50 4.73 23.37
N GLU A 112 -13.23 3.62 23.26
CA GLU A 112 -13.53 2.97 21.98
C GLU A 112 -14.42 3.83 21.08
N TYR A 113 -15.36 4.56 21.67
CA TYR A 113 -16.20 5.51 20.95
C TYR A 113 -15.38 6.66 20.37
N ILE A 114 -14.51 7.27 21.18
CA ILE A 114 -13.63 8.36 20.74
C ILE A 114 -12.68 7.89 19.64
N ASP A 115 -12.11 6.69 19.77
CA ASP A 115 -11.21 6.13 18.76
C ASP A 115 -11.95 5.96 17.41
N LYS A 116 -13.15 5.37 17.43
CA LYS A 116 -13.99 5.24 16.22
C LYS A 116 -14.44 6.58 15.63
N ALA A 117 -14.76 7.56 16.46
CA ALA A 117 -15.16 8.88 16.02
C ALA A 117 -14.01 9.65 15.37
N SER A 118 -12.76 9.38 15.77
CA SER A 118 -11.56 10.09 15.30
C SER A 118 -11.05 9.60 13.94
N ILE A 119 -11.49 8.44 13.48
CA ILE A 119 -11.08 7.82 12.21
C ILE A 119 -12.09 8.00 11.06
N LEU A 120 -13.23 8.68 11.33
CA LEU A 120 -14.28 9.00 10.34
C LEU A 120 -14.08 10.38 9.72
#